data_AF-T0C574-F1
#
_entry.id   AF-T0C574-F1
#
_cell.length_a   1.000
_cell.length_b   1.000
_cell.length_c   1.000
_cell.angle_alpha   90.00
_cell.angle_beta   90.00
_cell.angle_gamma   90.00
#
_symmetry.space_group_name_H-M   'P 1'
#
loop_
_entity.id
_entity.type
_entity.pdbx_description
1 polymer ?
#
loop_
_entity_poly.entity_id
_entity_poly.type
_entity_poly.pdbx_seq_one_letter_code
_entity_poly.pdbx_strand_id
1 'polypeptide(L)' 'MTMAPEEFKNKMQEIADIMDEEISHPQADDLMCEVLDSLGYGEGISIFVKMPKWYK' A
#
# COMPACT_ATOMS: atom_id res chain seq x y z
N MET A 1 -13.38 7.00 -6.07
CA MET A 1 -13.88 7.25 -4.69
C MET A 1 -12.75 6.88 -3.76
N THR A 2 -12.43 7.74 -2.79
CA THR A 2 -11.32 7.53 -1.86
C THR A 2 -11.71 6.51 -0.78
N MET A 3 -10.80 5.61 -0.43
CA MET A 3 -11.01 4.63 0.64
C MET A 3 -11.18 5.32 1.99
N ALA A 4 -12.13 4.86 2.82
CA ALA A 4 -12.33 5.42 4.15
C ALA A 4 -11.21 4.98 5.10
N PRO A 5 -10.82 5.79 6.11
CA PRO A 5 -9.75 5.43 7.05
C PRO A 5 -9.97 4.10 7.79
N GLU A 6 -11.22 3.82 8.18
CA GLU A 6 -11.56 2.56 8.87
C GLU A 6 -11.44 1.35 7.94
N GLU A 7 -11.81 1.50 6.66
CA GLU A 7 -11.66 0.45 5.66
C GLU A 7 -10.16 0.17 5.39
N PHE A 8 -9.36 1.22 5.26
CA PHE A 8 -7.91 1.09 5.11
C PHE A 8 -7.28 0.36 6.30
N LYS A 9 -7.64 0.72 7.54
CA LYS A 9 -7.16 0.05 8.75
C LYS A 9 -7.50 -1.44 8.73
N ASN A 10 -8.74 -1.79 8.39
CA ASN A 10 -9.18 -3.19 8.38
C ASN A 10 -8.42 -4.02 7.33
N LYS A 11 -8.27 -3.50 6.11
CA LYS A 11 -7.47 -4.15 5.06
C LYS A 11 -6.00 -4.28 5.44
N MET A 12 -5.42 -3.27 6.08
CA MET A 12 -4.03 -3.34 6.55
C MET A 12 -3.86 -4.40 7.63
N GLN A 13 -4.84 -4.58 8.52
CA GLN A 13 -4.82 -5.65 9.52
C GLN A 13 -4.92 -7.03 8.87
N GLU A 14 -5.80 -7.21 7.87
CA GLU A 14 -5.92 -8.46 7.12
C GLU A 14 -4.59 -8.84 6.44
N ILE A 15 -3.87 -7.85 5.89
CA ILE A 15 -2.54 -8.05 5.30
C ILE A 15 -1.51 -8.40 6.38
N ALA A 16 -1.54 -7.72 7.54
CA ALA A 16 -0.63 -7.98 8.65
C ALA A 16 -0.81 -9.37 9.28
N ASP A 17 -2.02 -9.94 9.18
CA ASP A 17 -2.31 -11.29 9.68
C ASP A 17 -1.77 -12.40 8.76
N ILE A 18 -1.26 -12.06 7.56
CA ILE A 18 -0.52 -12.99 6.70
C ILE A 18 0.83 -13.28 7.36
N MET A 19 1.05 -14.53 7.80
CA MET A 19 2.27 -14.98 8.50
C MET A 19 3.54 -15.01 7.62
N ASP A 20 3.52 -14.36 6.46
CA ASP A 20 4.61 -14.31 5.50
C ASP A 20 4.96 -12.85 5.19
N GLU A 21 6.05 -12.38 5.79
CA GLU A 21 6.56 -11.01 5.64
C GLU A 21 7.03 -10.71 4.20
N GLU A 22 7.41 -11.73 3.42
CA GLU A 22 7.76 -11.56 2.00
C GLU A 22 6.51 -11.29 1.15
N ILE A 23 5.31 -11.53 1.67
CA ILE A 23 4.03 -11.32 0.99
C ILE A 23 3.28 -10.11 1.57
N SER A 24 3.25 -9.97 2.90
CA SER A 24 2.45 -8.94 3.58
C SER A 24 2.97 -7.52 3.31
N HIS A 25 4.30 -7.30 3.32
CA HIS A 25 4.87 -5.98 3.07
C HIS A 25 4.64 -5.46 1.63
N PRO A 26 4.86 -6.25 0.57
CA PRO A 26 4.49 -5.83 -0.78
C PRO A 26 3.01 -5.46 -0.92
N GLN A 27 2.10 -6.25 -0.33
CA GLN A 27 0.67 -5.97 -0.38
C GLN A 27 0.28 -4.71 0.40
N ALA A 28 0.91 -4.48 1.55
CA ALA A 28 0.72 -3.26 2.33
C ALA A 28 1.20 -2.02 1.56
N ASP A 29 2.35 -2.11 0.88
CA ASP A 29 2.87 -1.02 0.04
C ASP A 29 1.94 -0.70 -1.12
N ASP A 30 1.40 -1.72 -1.79
CA ASP A 30 0.47 -1.54 -2.91
C ASP A 30 -0.83 -0.86 -2.42
N LEU A 31 -1.38 -1.30 -1.28
CA LEU A 31 -2.56 -0.68 -0.66
C LEU A 31 -2.31 0.79 -0.29
N MET A 32 -1.14 1.11 0.29
CA MET A 32 -0.78 2.50 0.61
C MET A 32 -0.67 3.36 -0.65
N CYS A 33 -0.08 2.83 -1.71
CA CYS A 33 0.05 3.54 -2.99
C CYS A 33 -1.32 3.85 -3.59
N GLU A 34 -2.25 2.89 -3.58
CA GLU A 34 -3.63 3.09 -4.06
C GLU A 34 -4.35 4.20 -3.29
N VAL A 35 -4.26 4.19 -1.96
CA VAL A 35 -4.90 5.22 -1.12
C VAL A 35 -4.32 6.61 -1.42
N LEU A 36 -2.99 6.73 -1.46
CA LEU A 36 -2.32 8.00 -1.74
C LEU A 36 -2.61 8.52 -3.15
N ASP A 37 -2.62 7.65 -4.16
CA ASP A 37 -3.03 8.02 -5.52
C ASP A 37 -4.46 8.56 -5.55
N SER A 38 -5.39 7.87 -4.87
CA SER A 38 -6.80 8.30 -4.78
C SER A 38 -7.01 9.62 -4.02
N LEU A 39 -6.03 10.04 -3.21
CA LEU A 39 -6.01 11.32 -2.49
C LEU A 39 -5.36 12.45 -3.30
N GLY A 40 -4.88 12.17 -4.52
CA GLY A 40 -4.26 13.15 -5.41
C GLY A 40 -2.73 13.19 -5.37
N TYR A 41 -2.07 12.23 -4.70
CA TYR A 41 -0.61 12.17 -4.63
C TYR A 41 0.03 11.35 -5.77
N GLY A 42 -0.69 11.13 -6.87
CA GLY A 42 -0.28 10.22 -7.96
C GLY A 42 1.06 10.54 -8.63
N GLU A 43 1.47 11.82 -8.70
CA GLU A 43 2.79 12.18 -9.21
C GLU A 43 3.91 11.64 -8.30
N GLY A 44 3.72 11.71 -6.98
CA GLY A 44 4.64 11.13 -6.00
C GLY A 44 4.67 9.61 -6.06
N ILE A 45 3.50 8.97 -6.19
CA ILE A 45 3.39 7.51 -6.35
C ILE A 45 4.08 7.03 -7.63
N SER A 46 3.97 7.78 -8.73
CA SER A 46 4.66 7.47 -9.99
C SER A 46 6.18 7.49 -9.87
N ILE A 47 6.74 8.29 -8.95
CA ILE A 47 8.17 8.30 -8.63
C ILE A 47 8.50 7.11 -7.73
N PHE A 48 7.74 6.91 -6.65
CA PHE A 48 7.93 5.84 -5.69
C PHE A 48 7.96 4.45 -6.34
N VAL A 49 7.00 4.15 -7.23
CA VAL A 49 6.90 2.86 -7.92
C VAL A 49 8.12 2.56 -8.81
N LYS A 50 8.84 3.59 -9.27
CA LYS A 50 10.05 3.43 -10.09
C LYS A 50 11.32 3.29 -9.26
N MET A 51 11.27 3.53 -7.95
CA MET A 51 12.42 3.38 -7.07
C MET A 51 12.76 1.89 -6.90
N PRO A 52 14.06 1.54 -6.75
CA PRO A 52 14.44 0.17 -6.42
C PRO A 52 13.80 -0.24 -5.09
N LYS A 53 12.99 -1.31 -5.12
CA LYS A 53 12.47 -1.92 -3.89
C LYS A 53 13.59 -2.67 -3.18
N TRP A 54 13.56 -2.66 -1.85
CA TRP A 54 14.56 -3.36 -1.02
C TRP A 54 14.27 -4.86 -0.92
N TYR A 55 12.99 -5.21 -0.92
CA TYR A 55 12.51 -6.59 -1.03
C TYR A 55 12.33 -6.98 -2.50
N LYS A 56 12.46 -8.29 -2.79
CA LYS A 56 12.40 -8.85 -4.14
C LYS A 56 10.98 -8.94 -4.68
#